data_AF-A0A925UHU0-F1
#
_entry.id   AF-A0A925UHU0-F1
#
_cell.length_a   1.000
_cell.length_b   1.000
_cell.length_c   1.000
_cell.angle_alpha   90.00
_cell.angle_beta   90.00
_cell.angle_gamma   90.00
#
_symmetry.space_group_name_H-M   'P 1'
#
loop_
_entity.id
_entity.type
_entity.pdbx_description
1 polymer ?
#
loop_
_entity_poly.entity_id
_entity_poly.type
_entity_poly.pdbx_seq_one_letter_code
_entity_poly.pdbx_strand_id
1 'polypeptide(L)'
;LVAGDGRFDTRVMQRLGARVFCKVGAEGVFCAALPERGLGVAIKIDDGNNARAAEVVMAAVIETFVTLGDTEAVFMRSLSDAPIKNWNGIEVGRLVATPALRSLTSR
;
A
#
# COMPACT_ATOMS: atom_id res chain seq x y z
N LEU A 1 -5.43 -16.88 5.14
CA LEU A 1 -5.05 -16.96 3.72
C LEU A 1 -4.01 -15.87 3.45
N VAL A 2 -2.76 -16.24 3.16
CA VAL A 2 -1.67 -15.33 2.77
C VAL A 2 -1.42 -15.56 1.27
N ALA A 3 -1.17 -14.51 0.48
CA ALA A 3 -0.90 -14.70 -0.93
C ALA A 3 0.47 -15.38 -1.15
N GLY A 4 0.75 -15.76 -2.40
CA GLY A 4 2.07 -16.27 -2.78
C GLY A 4 3.20 -15.29 -2.43
N ASP A 5 4.42 -15.83 -2.39
CA ASP A 5 5.62 -15.05 -2.05
C ASP A 5 5.84 -13.85 -2.99
N GLY A 6 6.44 -12.79 -2.46
CA GLY A 6 6.77 -11.56 -3.20
C GLY A 6 5.60 -10.61 -3.53
N ARG A 7 4.35 -11.00 -3.26
CA ARG A 7 3.18 -10.12 -3.46
C ARG A 7 3.08 -9.04 -2.39
N PHE A 8 2.40 -7.94 -2.71
CA PHE A 8 2.28 -6.77 -1.83
C PHE A 8 1.85 -7.14 -0.41
N ASP A 9 0.75 -7.88 -0.29
CA ASP A 9 0.17 -8.29 1.00
C ASP A 9 1.15 -9.11 1.82
N THR A 10 1.80 -10.10 1.21
CA THR A 10 2.84 -10.91 1.86
C THR A 10 4.01 -10.04 2.33
N ARG A 11 4.55 -9.16 1.47
CA ARG A 11 5.69 -8.30 1.80
C ARG A 11 5.37 -7.33 2.94
N VAL A 12 4.20 -6.69 2.90
CA VAL A 12 3.76 -5.74 3.94
C VAL A 12 3.52 -6.46 5.26
N MET A 13 2.81 -7.59 5.26
CA MET A 13 2.54 -8.34 6.50
C MET A 13 3.81 -8.94 7.10
N GLN A 14 4.76 -9.40 6.30
CA GLN A 14 6.07 -9.86 6.80
C GLN A 14 6.86 -8.72 7.46
N ARG A 15 6.79 -7.50 6.88
CA ARG A 15 7.54 -6.35 7.37
C ARG A 15 6.92 -5.70 8.61
N LEU A 16 5.60 -5.59 8.64
CA LEU A 16 4.87 -4.85 9.69
C LEU A 16 4.28 -5.77 10.77
N GLY A 17 4.22 -7.08 10.52
CA GLY A 17 3.71 -8.06 11.47
C GLY A 17 2.24 -7.83 11.81
N ALA A 18 1.90 -7.98 13.09
CA ALA A 18 0.53 -7.87 13.59
C ALA A 18 -0.08 -6.45 13.48
N ARG A 19 0.71 -5.43 13.11
CA ARG A 19 0.23 -4.05 12.91
C ARG A 19 -0.68 -3.90 11.69
N VAL A 20 -0.53 -4.78 10.70
CA VAL A 20 -1.30 -4.72 9.45
C VAL A 20 -1.65 -6.13 9.00
N PHE A 21 -2.95 -6.37 8.81
CA PHE A 21 -3.45 -7.54 8.10
C PHE A 21 -4.11 -7.05 6.83
N CYS A 22 -3.61 -7.42 5.65
CA CYS A 22 -4.16 -6.88 4.41
C CYS A 22 -4.27 -7.96 3.34
N LYS A 23 -5.22 -7.77 2.42
CA LYS A 23 -5.44 -8.70 1.33
C LYS A 23 -5.96 -7.98 0.09
N VAL A 24 -5.26 -8.22 -1.02
CA VAL A 24 -5.75 -7.83 -2.34
C VAL A 24 -6.92 -8.72 -2.76
N GLY A 25 -7.99 -8.10 -3.26
CA GLY A 25 -9.14 -8.72 -3.91
C GLY A 25 -9.04 -8.65 -5.44
N ALA A 26 -10.14 -8.95 -6.11
CA ALA A 26 -10.23 -8.82 -7.57
C ALA A 26 -10.70 -7.42 -7.98
N GLU A 27 -10.39 -7.00 -9.21
CA GLU A 27 -10.94 -5.78 -9.82
C GLU A 27 -10.74 -4.51 -8.99
N GLY A 28 -9.51 -4.22 -8.57
CA GLY A 28 -9.18 -2.97 -7.86
C GLY A 28 -9.61 -2.94 -6.38
N VAL A 29 -10.07 -4.06 -5.82
CA VAL A 29 -10.46 -4.15 -4.40
C VAL A 29 -9.25 -4.46 -3.52
N PHE A 30 -9.10 -3.73 -2.43
CA PHE A 30 -8.09 -4.02 -1.41
C PHE A 30 -8.64 -3.74 0.00
N CYS A 31 -8.54 -4.70 0.91
CA CYS A 31 -8.91 -4.51 2.31
C CYS A 31 -7.70 -4.65 3.25
N ALA A 32 -7.73 -3.90 4.36
CA ALA A 32 -6.79 -4.06 5.46
C ALA A 32 -7.47 -3.84 6.81
N ALA A 33 -6.91 -4.46 7.85
CA ALA A 33 -7.16 -4.15 9.25
C ALA A 33 -5.87 -3.58 9.85
N LEU A 34 -6.01 -2.51 10.63
CA LEU A 34 -4.95 -1.83 11.37
C LEU A 34 -5.26 -1.95 12.87
N PRO A 35 -4.92 -3.09 13.53
CA PRO A 35 -5.44 -3.42 14.86
C PRO A 35 -5.09 -2.41 15.94
N GLU A 36 -3.85 -1.91 15.94
CA GLU A 36 -3.40 -0.91 16.92
C GLU A 36 -4.14 0.43 16.81
N ARG A 37 -4.80 0.67 15.68
CA ARG A 37 -5.64 1.86 15.44
C ARG A 37 -7.12 1.59 15.63
N GLY A 38 -7.53 0.32 15.76
CA GLY A 38 -8.95 -0.07 15.75
C GLY A 38 -9.64 0.24 14.42
N LEU A 39 -8.90 0.32 13.30
CA LEU A 39 -9.42 0.73 11.99
C LEU A 39 -9.49 -0.44 11.01
N GLY A 40 -10.53 -0.42 10.18
CA GLY A 40 -10.61 -1.19 8.94
C GLY A 40 -10.51 -0.26 7.73
N VAL A 41 -9.85 -0.73 6.67
CA VAL A 41 -9.68 -0.02 5.40
C VAL A 41 -10.26 -0.88 4.29
N ALA A 42 -11.07 -0.27 3.43
CA ALA A 42 -11.53 -0.85 2.18
C ALA A 42 -11.30 0.15 1.04
N ILE A 43 -10.63 -0.31 -0.01
CA ILE A 43 -10.33 0.47 -1.22
C ILE A 43 -11.02 -0.21 -2.39
N LYS A 44 -11.64 0.60 -3.24
CA LYS A 44 -12.09 0.21 -4.58
C LYS A 44 -11.50 1.21 -5.57
N ILE A 45 -10.80 0.69 -6.56
CA ILE A 45 -10.36 1.47 -7.72
C ILE A 45 -11.34 1.22 -8.86
N ASP A 46 -11.93 2.29 -9.38
CA ASP A 46 -12.96 2.21 -10.42
C ASP A 46 -12.43 1.65 -11.74
N ASP A 47 -11.16 1.90 -12.10
CA ASP A 47 -10.54 1.33 -13.31
C ASP A 47 -10.17 -0.17 -13.17
N GLY A 48 -10.35 -0.75 -11.98
CA GLY A 48 -10.05 -2.15 -11.67
C GLY A 48 -8.56 -2.47 -11.45
N ASN A 49 -7.66 -1.50 -11.46
CA ASN A 49 -6.22 -1.73 -11.40
C ASN A 49 -5.70 -1.94 -9.97
N ASN A 50 -5.14 -3.12 -9.74
CA ASN A 50 -4.53 -3.47 -8.46
C ASN A 50 -3.12 -2.87 -8.31
N ALA A 51 -2.18 -3.28 -9.15
CA ALA A 51 -0.75 -2.97 -8.96
C ALA A 51 -0.42 -1.48 -9.14
N ARG A 52 -1.10 -0.78 -10.05
CA ARG A 52 -0.79 0.62 -10.35
C ARG A 52 -1.60 1.64 -9.55
N ALA A 53 -2.59 1.20 -8.80
CA ALA A 53 -3.47 2.08 -8.04
C ALA A 53 -3.76 1.53 -6.64
N ALA A 54 -4.45 0.39 -6.51
CA ALA A 54 -4.89 -0.10 -5.19
C ALA A 54 -3.72 -0.34 -4.21
N GLU A 55 -2.61 -0.90 -4.69
CA GLU A 55 -1.40 -1.13 -3.88
C GLU A 55 -0.74 0.19 -3.44
N VAL A 56 -0.63 1.17 -4.35
CA VAL A 56 -0.06 2.49 -4.07
C VAL A 56 -0.89 3.24 -3.03
N VAL A 57 -2.21 3.20 -3.18
CA VAL A 57 -3.17 3.82 -2.24
C VAL A 57 -3.11 3.12 -0.89
N MET A 58 -3.12 1.79 -0.85
CA MET A 58 -3.02 1.03 0.40
C MET A 58 -1.70 1.33 1.13
N ALA A 59 -0.58 1.40 0.40
CA ALA A 59 0.71 1.75 0.99
C ALA A 59 0.70 3.15 1.62
N ALA A 60 0.13 4.14 0.93
CA ALA A 60 0.00 5.50 1.47
C ALA A 60 -0.91 5.56 2.71
N VAL A 61 -2.03 4.82 2.72
CA VAL A 61 -2.91 4.73 3.89
C VAL A 61 -2.15 4.12 5.08
N ILE A 62 -1.39 3.04 4.86
CA ILE A 62 -0.57 2.43 5.92
C ILE A 62 0.47 3.41 6.46
N GLU A 63 1.18 4.16 5.59
CA GLU A 63 2.12 5.20 6.01
C GLU A 63 1.48 6.25 6.91
N THR A 64 0.24 6.63 6.64
CA THR A 64 -0.46 7.66 7.38
C THR A 64 -0.95 7.18 8.75
N PHE A 65 -1.39 5.93 8.87
CA PHE A 65 -2.09 5.46 10.07
C PHE A 65 -1.28 4.51 10.96
N VAL A 66 -0.22 3.89 10.44
CA VAL A 66 0.57 2.92 11.20
C VAL A 66 1.85 3.57 11.70
N THR A 67 2.22 3.30 12.95
CA THR A 67 3.53 3.71 13.49
C THR A 67 4.63 2.90 12.80
N LEU A 68 5.45 3.58 12.00
CA LEU A 68 6.55 2.99 11.25
C LEU A 68 7.90 3.45 11.81
N GLY A 69 8.84 2.52 11.95
CA GLY A 69 10.25 2.89 12.13
C GLY A 69 10.88 3.38 10.82
N ASP A 70 12.06 4.00 10.87
CA ASP A 70 12.70 4.62 9.69
C ASP A 70 12.82 3.68 8.49
N THR A 71 13.28 2.45 8.73
CA THR A 71 13.45 1.47 7.65
C THR A 71 12.12 0.99 7.06
N GLU A 72 11.06 0.98 7.87
CA GLU A 72 9.71 0.61 7.45
C GLU A 72 9.06 1.74 6.65
N ALA A 73 9.26 2.98 7.09
CA ALA A 73 8.82 4.17 6.36
C ALA A 73 9.45 4.23 4.96
N VAL A 74 10.76 3.97 4.84
CA VAL A 74 11.44 3.87 3.54
C VAL A 74 10.86 2.73 2.68
N PHE A 75 10.62 1.57 3.29
CA PHE A 75 10.02 0.43 2.59
C PHE A 75 8.62 0.77 2.07
N MET A 76 7.74 1.32 2.91
CA MET A 76 6.39 1.69 2.51
C MET A 76 6.42 2.78 1.44
N ARG A 77 7.34 3.75 1.55
CA ARG A 77 7.51 4.82 0.55
C ARG A 77 7.89 4.27 -0.82
N SER A 78 8.68 3.20 -0.87
CA SER A 78 8.99 2.53 -2.14
C SER A 78 7.77 1.90 -2.83
N LEU A 79 6.70 1.63 -2.07
CA LEU A 79 5.43 1.08 -2.56
C LEU A 79 4.41 2.19 -2.89
N SER A 80 4.38 3.27 -2.10
CA SER A 80 3.45 4.40 -2.31
C SER A 80 3.96 5.46 -3.31
N ASP A 81 5.22 5.33 -3.73
CA ASP A 81 5.94 6.24 -4.62
C ASP A 81 6.76 5.44 -5.66
N ALA A 82 6.08 4.54 -6.37
CA ALA A 82 6.71 3.49 -7.17
C ALA A 82 7.17 3.99 -8.56
N PRO A 83 8.46 3.84 -8.94
CA PRO A 83 8.95 4.27 -10.24
C PRO A 83 8.37 3.41 -11.37
N ILE A 84 8.02 4.06 -12.47
CA ILE A 84 7.60 3.41 -13.72
C ILE A 84 8.82 3.38 -14.63
N LYS A 85 9.24 2.17 -15.01
CA LYS A 85 10.35 1.96 -15.94
C LYS A 85 9.83 1.51 -17.30
N ASN A 86 10.46 1.98 -18.36
CA ASN A 86 10.22 1.44 -19.70
C ASN A 86 10.89 0.06 -19.86
N TRP A 87 10.71 -0.57 -21.01
CA TRP A 87 11.28 -1.89 -21.31
C TRP A 87 12.81 -1.91 -21.23
N ASN A 88 13.47 -0.77 -21.44
CA ASN A 88 14.93 -0.60 -21.37
C ASN A 88 15.40 -0.18 -19.96
N GLY A 89 14.55 -0.27 -18.95
CA GLY A 89 14.87 0.00 -17.54
C GLY A 89 14.99 1.50 -17.16
N ILE A 90 14.74 2.41 -18.10
CA ILE A 90 14.78 3.86 -17.86
C ILE A 90 13.53 4.27 -17.09
N GLU A 91 13.70 5.02 -15.99
CA GLU A 91 12.57 5.63 -15.28
C GLU A 91 11.92 6.69 -16.15
N VAL A 92 10.63 6.51 -16.44
CA VAL A 92 9.83 7.39 -17.31
C VAL A 92 8.69 8.06 -16.56
N GLY A 93 8.55 7.79 -15.26
CA GLY A 93 7.51 8.37 -14.42
C GLY A 93 7.42 7.68 -13.07
N ARG A 94 6.39 8.03 -12.31
CA ARG A 94 6.16 7.50 -10.97
C ARG A 94 4.67 7.42 -10.65
N LEU A 95 4.28 6.36 -9.95
CA LEU A 95 2.97 6.25 -9.33
C LEU A 95 3.05 6.88 -7.95
N VAL A 96 2.27 7.92 -7.71
CA VAL A 96 2.30 8.68 -6.47
C VAL A 96 0.89 8.84 -5.94
N ALA A 97 0.68 8.50 -4.67
CA ALA A 97 -0.54 8.88 -3.97
C ALA A 97 -0.66 10.41 -3.86
N THR A 98 -1.86 10.94 -4.07
CA THR A 98 -2.10 12.39 -3.99
C THR A 98 -1.81 12.92 -2.57
N PRO A 99 -1.42 14.20 -2.44
CA PRO A 99 -1.17 14.80 -1.12
C PRO A 99 -2.36 14.69 -0.16
N ALA A 100 -3.58 14.79 -0.70
CA ALA A 100 -4.82 14.69 0.08
C ALA A 100 -4.95 13.34 0.81
N LEU A 101 -4.50 12.24 0.20
CA LEU A 101 -4.52 10.92 0.84
C LEU A 101 -3.52 10.84 2.00
N ARG A 102 -2.37 11.51 1.84
CA ARG A 102 -1.28 11.52 2.84
C ARG A 102 -1.60 12.41 4.05
N SER A 103 -2.49 13.38 3.87
CA SER A 103 -2.99 14.26 4.93
C SER A 103 -4.23 13.72 5.66
N LEU A 104 -4.64 12.48 5.40
CA LEU A 104 -5.75 11.88 6.14
C LEU A 104 -5.40 11.81 7.63
N THR A 105 -6.35 12.17 8.49
CA THR A 105 -6.19 12.09 9.93
C THR A 105 -7.32 11.23 10.49
N SER A 106 -6.98 10.32 11.42
CA SER A 106 -8.01 9.62 12.19
C SER A 106 -8.41 10.60 13.29
N ARG A 107 -9.66 11.06 13.25
CA ARG A 107 -10.24 11.82 14.37
C ARG A 107 -10.29 10.95 15.63
#